data_AF-A0A8K0CEP7-F1
#
_entry.id   AF-A0A8K0CEP7-F1
#
_cell.length_a   1.000
_cell.length_b   1.000
_cell.length_c   1.000
_cell.angle_alpha   90.00
_cell.angle_beta   90.00
_cell.angle_gamma   90.00
#
_symmetry.space_group_name_H-M   'P 1'
#
loop_
_entity.id
_entity.type
_entity.pdbx_description
1 polymer ?
#
loop_
_entity_poly.entity_id
_entity_poly.type
_entity_poly.pdbx_seq_one_letter_code
_entity_poly.pdbx_strand_id
1 'polypeptide(L)'
;MRTALVPPINGTSNIYQWKIASENVDGTNILGLVVFSAVLGITLAKMGPQGKPLVDLFDCLAGAMMIITTWVIWISPIGVLFLVASKILEVDDFEDLIGRLGMYFVTVLVGIVIQGFIIIPIIYLVITRKNPITYIANLGQAIATAFGTSSSSATLPVTIRCLEEKSNLDSRIVRFSLPIGATINMDGTALYEAVAAIFIAQIRNVELSIGNLIAISITATAASIGAAGIPQAGLVTMVMVLDTVGLPAEDVTLIIAVDWLLDRFRTVINVMGDAFGAGIVDYLSRKELQKTDNTEQTPTVTTLRL
;
A
#
# COMPACT_ATOMS: atom_id res chain seq x y z
N MET A 1 9.70 -13.72 -9.55
CA MET A 1 11.02 -13.86 -10.20
C MET A 1 11.83 -12.64 -9.80
N ARG A 2 12.95 -12.83 -9.10
CA ARG A 2 13.88 -11.75 -8.72
C ARG A 2 15.16 -11.92 -9.53
N THR A 3 15.74 -10.80 -9.93
CA THR A 3 17.08 -10.74 -10.52
C THR A 3 18.11 -10.97 -9.41
N ALA A 4 18.87 -12.05 -9.51
CA ALA A 4 19.93 -12.39 -8.58
C ALA A 4 21.28 -12.34 -9.30
N LEU A 5 22.27 -11.69 -8.69
CA LEU A 5 23.64 -11.74 -9.20
C LEU A 5 24.32 -12.98 -8.62
N VAL A 6 24.80 -13.86 -9.49
CA VAL A 6 25.54 -15.06 -9.07
C VAL A 6 27.03 -14.70 -8.99
N PRO A 7 27.65 -14.72 -7.79
CA PRO A 7 29.07 -14.45 -7.67
C PRO A 7 29.88 -15.58 -8.34
N PRO A 8 30.99 -15.26 -9.01
CA PRO A 8 31.86 -16.29 -9.57
C PRO A 8 32.60 -17.04 -8.46
N ILE A 9 32.90 -18.31 -8.73
CA ILE A 9 33.47 -19.28 -7.79
C ILE A 9 34.78 -18.80 -7.12
N ASN A 10 35.51 -17.87 -7.76
CA ASN A 10 36.80 -17.35 -7.29
C ASN A 10 36.78 -15.86 -6.83
N GLY A 11 35.63 -15.34 -6.40
CA GLY A 11 35.51 -14.24 -5.42
C GLY A 11 36.19 -12.88 -5.69
N THR A 12 36.70 -12.60 -6.89
CA THR A 12 37.55 -11.41 -7.14
C THR A 12 37.16 -10.57 -8.36
N SER A 13 35.99 -10.81 -8.97
CA SER A 13 35.53 -10.01 -10.10
C SER A 13 34.55 -8.92 -9.70
N ASN A 14 34.62 -7.80 -10.43
CA ASN A 14 33.75 -6.65 -10.29
C ASN A 14 32.26 -7.06 -10.47
N ILE A 15 31.34 -6.44 -9.73
CA ILE A 15 29.90 -6.74 -9.74
C ILE A 15 29.28 -6.68 -11.15
N TYR A 16 29.83 -5.88 -12.05
CA TYR A 16 29.39 -5.79 -13.45
C TYR A 16 29.70 -7.04 -14.29
N GLN A 17 30.54 -7.95 -13.79
CA GLN A 17 30.88 -9.21 -14.45
C GLN A 17 30.10 -10.40 -13.88
N TRP A 18 29.27 -10.18 -12.87
CA TRP A 18 28.50 -11.26 -12.25
C TRP A 18 27.37 -11.67 -13.19
N LYS A 19 27.14 -12.99 -13.27
CA LYS A 19 26.09 -13.51 -14.15
C LYS A 19 24.74 -13.13 -13.55
N ILE A 20 23.92 -12.43 -14.32
CA ILE A 20 22.54 -12.16 -13.97
C ILE A 20 21.77 -13.47 -14.12
N ALA A 21 21.28 -14.01 -13.00
CA ALA A 21 20.37 -15.15 -12.96
C ALA A 21 18.99 -14.70 -12.50
N SER A 22 17.98 -15.49 -12.87
CA SER A 22 16.62 -15.31 -12.38
C SER A 22 16.33 -16.36 -11.33
N GLU A 23 15.97 -15.94 -10.13
CA GLU A 23 15.53 -16.83 -9.05
C GLU A 23 14.03 -16.68 -8.84
N ASN A 24 13.34 -17.81 -8.68
CA ASN A 24 11.96 -17.81 -8.24
C ASN A 24 11.95 -17.70 -6.73
N VAL A 25 11.63 -16.51 -6.24
CA VAL A 25 11.46 -16.23 -4.82
C VAL A 25 9.99 -16.45 -4.46
N ASP A 26 9.74 -17.09 -3.33
CA ASP A 26 8.39 -17.29 -2.80
C ASP A 26 7.75 -15.94 -2.46
N GLY A 27 6.56 -15.69 -2.98
CA GLY A 27 5.81 -14.45 -2.74
C GLY A 27 4.65 -14.26 -3.72
N THR A 28 3.56 -13.64 -3.25
CA THR A 28 2.38 -13.37 -4.07
C THR A 28 2.59 -12.11 -4.92
N ASN A 29 2.50 -12.23 -6.24
CA ASN A 29 2.57 -11.09 -7.17
C ASN A 29 1.20 -10.42 -7.33
N ILE A 30 0.82 -9.58 -6.37
CA ILE A 30 -0.49 -8.89 -6.36
C ILE A 30 -0.65 -7.99 -7.59
N LEU A 31 0.36 -7.18 -7.92
CA LEU A 31 0.27 -6.26 -9.07
C LEU A 31 0.08 -7.01 -10.39
N GLY A 32 0.82 -8.10 -10.59
CA GLY A 32 0.65 -8.97 -11.78
C GLY A 32 -0.74 -9.60 -11.85
N LEU A 33 -1.29 -10.04 -10.71
CA LEU A 33 -2.66 -10.54 -10.63
C LEU A 33 -3.68 -9.46 -10.99
N VAL A 34 -3.52 -8.23 -10.50
CA VAL A 34 -4.41 -7.11 -10.81
C VAL A 34 -4.39 -6.77 -12.30
N VAL A 35 -3.20 -6.67 -12.91
CA VAL A 35 -3.05 -6.42 -14.35
C VAL A 35 -3.72 -7.52 -15.17
N PHE A 36 -3.47 -8.78 -14.82
CA PHE A 36 -4.11 -9.92 -15.48
C PHE A 36 -5.63 -9.88 -15.35
N SER A 37 -6.15 -9.66 -14.14
CA SER A 37 -7.60 -9.56 -13.87
C SER A 37 -8.26 -8.43 -14.66
N ALA A 38 -7.60 -7.27 -14.80
CA ALA A 38 -8.11 -6.17 -15.60
C ALA A 38 -8.19 -6.53 -17.10
N VAL A 39 -7.12 -7.12 -17.65
CA VAL A 39 -7.10 -7.57 -19.06
C VAL A 39 -8.16 -8.65 -19.31
N LEU A 40 -8.29 -9.61 -18.39
CA LEU A 40 -9.30 -10.65 -18.47
C LEU A 40 -10.72 -10.05 -18.43
N GLY A 41 -10.98 -9.14 -17.49
CA GLY A 41 -12.28 -8.45 -17.38
C GLY A 41 -12.66 -7.70 -18.65
N ILE A 42 -11.72 -6.93 -19.23
CA ILE A 42 -11.93 -6.23 -20.52
C ILE A 42 -12.21 -7.22 -21.64
N THR A 43 -11.51 -8.35 -21.66
CA THR A 43 -11.68 -9.39 -22.69
C THR A 43 -13.05 -10.05 -22.58
N LEU A 44 -13.48 -10.44 -21.38
CA LEU A 44 -14.80 -11.03 -21.12
C LEU A 44 -15.93 -10.05 -21.48
N ALA A 45 -15.77 -8.76 -21.15
CA ALA A 45 -16.73 -7.73 -21.53
C ALA A 45 -16.87 -7.62 -23.07
N LYS A 46 -15.76 -7.71 -23.81
CA LYS A 46 -15.78 -7.69 -25.29
C LYS A 46 -16.39 -8.95 -25.91
N MET A 47 -16.36 -10.09 -25.23
CA MET A 47 -17.02 -11.33 -25.69
C MET A 47 -18.56 -11.26 -25.61
N GLY A 48 -19.11 -10.25 -24.91
CA GLY A 48 -20.55 -10.06 -24.78
C GLY A 48 -21.24 -11.27 -24.15
N PRO A 49 -22.32 -11.81 -24.75
CA PRO A 49 -23.08 -12.93 -24.17
C PRO A 49 -22.25 -14.20 -23.91
N GLN A 50 -21.20 -14.44 -24.69
CA GLN A 50 -20.34 -15.62 -24.52
C GLN A 50 -19.46 -15.54 -23.27
N GLY A 51 -19.10 -14.32 -22.84
CA GLY A 51 -18.30 -14.10 -21.62
C GLY A 51 -19.12 -14.14 -20.34
N LYS A 52 -20.45 -13.94 -20.44
CA LYS A 52 -21.36 -13.79 -19.28
C LYS A 52 -21.25 -14.91 -18.23
N PRO A 53 -21.17 -16.21 -18.59
CA PRO A 53 -21.06 -17.27 -17.58
C PRO A 53 -19.82 -17.15 -16.69
N LEU A 54 -18.70 -16.66 -17.23
CA LEU A 54 -17.49 -16.43 -16.44
C LEU A 54 -17.59 -15.16 -15.59
N VAL A 55 -18.23 -14.11 -16.10
CA VAL A 55 -18.51 -12.90 -15.31
C VAL A 55 -19.38 -13.24 -14.10
N ASP A 56 -20.50 -13.95 -14.32
CA ASP A 56 -21.43 -14.37 -13.26
C ASP A 56 -20.73 -15.27 -12.23
N LEU A 57 -19.81 -16.15 -12.67
CA LEU A 57 -18.99 -16.97 -11.77
C LEU A 57 -18.09 -16.10 -10.89
N PHE A 58 -17.36 -15.14 -11.47
CA PHE A 58 -16.47 -14.26 -10.72
C PHE A 58 -17.23 -13.34 -9.77
N ASP A 59 -18.41 -12.87 -10.15
CA ASP A 59 -19.28 -12.08 -9.27
C ASP A 59 -19.76 -12.90 -8.06
N CYS A 60 -20.14 -14.17 -8.28
CA CYS A 60 -20.51 -15.09 -7.20
C CYS A 60 -19.33 -15.33 -6.24
N LEU A 61 -18.13 -15.57 -6.78
CA LEU A 61 -16.90 -15.72 -5.98
C LEU A 61 -16.59 -14.46 -5.17
N ALA A 62 -16.71 -13.27 -5.78
CA ALA A 62 -16.52 -12.00 -5.08
C ALA A 62 -17.51 -11.85 -3.92
N GLY A 63 -18.78 -12.20 -4.14
CA GLY A 63 -19.81 -12.24 -3.09
C GLY A 63 -19.45 -13.18 -1.94
N ALA A 64 -18.99 -14.40 -2.26
CA ALA A 64 -18.53 -15.36 -1.26
C ALA A 64 -17.34 -14.84 -0.44
N MET A 65 -16.37 -14.17 -1.08
CA MET A 65 -15.24 -13.54 -0.41
C MET A 65 -15.65 -12.43 0.57
N MET A 66 -16.70 -11.67 0.26
CA MET A 66 -17.23 -10.65 1.18
C MET A 66 -17.90 -11.28 2.41
N ILE A 67 -18.55 -12.42 2.26
CA ILE A 67 -19.08 -13.19 3.40
C ILE A 67 -17.94 -13.68 4.29
N ILE A 68 -16.89 -14.26 3.71
CA ILE A 68 -15.70 -14.70 4.47
C ILE A 68 -15.05 -13.52 5.20
N THR A 69 -14.91 -12.38 4.52
CA THR A 69 -14.40 -11.14 5.10
C THR A 69 -15.21 -10.69 6.31
N THR A 70 -16.53 -10.93 6.29
CA THR A 70 -17.39 -10.69 7.46
C THR A 70 -16.95 -11.50 8.66
N TRP A 71 -16.74 -12.80 8.49
CA TRP A 71 -16.32 -13.67 9.58
C TRP A 71 -14.95 -13.27 10.13
N VAL A 72 -14.02 -12.89 9.25
CA VAL A 72 -12.70 -12.37 9.64
C VAL A 72 -12.83 -11.09 10.48
N ILE A 73 -13.68 -10.14 10.07
CA ILE A 73 -13.91 -8.90 10.83
C ILE A 73 -14.47 -9.18 12.22
N TRP A 74 -15.36 -10.17 12.38
CA TRP A 74 -15.87 -10.57 13.69
C TRP A 74 -14.78 -11.09 14.63
N ILE A 75 -13.78 -11.81 14.09
CA ILE A 75 -12.66 -12.35 14.86
C ILE A 75 -11.54 -11.30 15.05
N SER A 76 -11.48 -10.29 14.18
CA SER A 76 -10.39 -9.30 14.14
C SER A 76 -10.08 -8.59 15.46
N PRO A 77 -11.03 -8.21 16.35
CA PRO A 77 -10.68 -7.52 17.59
C PRO A 77 -9.83 -8.38 18.51
N ILE A 78 -10.11 -9.69 18.55
CA ILE A 78 -9.34 -10.65 19.34
C ILE A 78 -7.96 -10.87 18.70
N GLY A 79 -7.93 -11.03 17.37
CA GLY A 79 -6.67 -11.18 16.62
C GLY A 79 -5.73 -9.98 16.78
N VAL A 80 -6.25 -8.76 16.61
CA VAL A 80 -5.49 -7.51 16.77
C VAL A 80 -4.95 -7.36 18.18
N LEU A 81 -5.75 -7.70 19.21
CA LEU A 81 -5.30 -7.66 20.61
C LEU A 81 -4.05 -8.53 20.82
N PHE A 82 -4.08 -9.79 20.37
CA PHE A 82 -2.94 -10.70 20.52
C PHE A 82 -1.75 -10.32 19.64
N LEU A 83 -1.97 -9.80 18.43
CA LEU A 83 -0.91 -9.31 17.54
C LEU A 83 -0.16 -8.12 18.13
N VAL A 84 -0.88 -7.20 18.79
CA VAL A 84 -0.28 -6.07 19.48
C VAL A 84 0.44 -6.54 20.74
N ALA A 85 -0.20 -7.36 21.58
CA ALA A 85 0.39 -7.87 22.81
C ALA A 85 1.67 -8.69 22.57
N SER A 86 1.67 -9.59 21.58
CA SER A 86 2.83 -10.41 21.22
C SER A 86 4.05 -9.56 20.84
N LYS A 87 3.84 -8.43 20.16
CA LYS A 87 4.96 -7.56 19.77
C LYS A 87 5.48 -6.69 20.89
N ILE A 88 4.63 -6.28 21.82
CA ILE A 88 5.08 -5.57 23.02
C ILE A 88 6.00 -6.46 23.88
N LEU A 89 5.70 -7.76 23.95
CA LEU A 89 6.52 -8.74 24.71
C LEU A 89 7.87 -9.07 24.06
N GLU A 90 8.05 -8.81 22.77
CA GLU A 90 9.33 -9.04 22.06
C GLU A 90 10.33 -7.88 22.26
N VAL A 91 9.94 -6.81 22.95
CA VAL A 91 10.77 -5.61 23.11
C VAL A 91 11.37 -5.58 24.52
N ASP A 92 12.64 -5.98 24.61
CA ASP A 92 13.32 -6.12 25.90
C ASP A 92 13.79 -4.77 26.51
N ASP A 93 14.12 -3.75 25.68
CA ASP A 93 14.72 -2.48 26.15
C ASP A 93 14.09 -1.23 25.52
N PHE A 94 12.90 -0.84 26.01
CA PHE A 94 12.17 0.33 25.49
C PHE A 94 12.84 1.69 25.86
N GLU A 95 13.55 1.78 26.99
CA GLU A 95 14.17 3.03 27.47
C GLU A 95 15.44 3.42 26.70
N ASP A 96 16.35 2.47 26.46
CA ASP A 96 17.61 2.72 25.73
C ASP A 96 17.35 3.02 24.24
N LEU A 97 16.31 2.41 23.67
CA LEU A 97 15.84 2.65 22.30
C LEU A 97 15.38 4.10 22.08
N ILE A 98 14.64 4.66 23.05
CA ILE A 98 14.14 6.04 23.01
C ILE A 98 15.28 7.05 23.20
N GLY A 99 16.30 6.74 24.00
CA GLY A 99 17.41 7.66 24.28
C GLY A 99 18.23 8.08 23.05
N ARG A 100 18.43 7.19 22.07
CA ARG A 100 19.25 7.46 20.87
C ARG A 100 18.45 7.60 19.58
N LEU A 101 17.33 6.88 19.45
CA LEU A 101 16.48 6.88 18.25
C LEU A 101 15.15 7.60 18.48
N GLY A 102 14.86 8.08 19.69
CA GLY A 102 13.57 8.70 20.03
C GLY A 102 13.27 9.94 19.18
N MET A 103 14.26 10.79 18.92
CA MET A 103 14.05 11.96 18.06
C MET A 103 13.77 11.57 16.60
N TYR A 104 14.43 10.54 16.09
CA TYR A 104 14.12 9.97 14.78
C TYR A 104 12.70 9.42 14.75
N PHE A 105 12.34 8.59 15.73
CA PHE A 105 11.00 8.01 15.86
C PHE A 105 9.90 9.07 15.89
N VAL A 106 10.07 10.11 16.73
CA VAL A 106 9.13 11.22 16.85
C VAL A 106 9.03 11.98 15.53
N THR A 107 10.15 12.23 14.84
CA THR A 107 10.16 12.93 13.55
C THR A 107 9.36 12.17 12.50
N VAL A 108 9.57 10.86 12.38
CA VAL A 108 8.80 10.00 11.46
C VAL A 108 7.33 10.01 11.86
N LEU A 109 7.01 9.81 13.14
CA LEU A 109 5.63 9.74 13.61
C LEU A 109 4.87 11.05 13.35
N VAL A 110 5.50 12.20 13.62
CA VAL A 110 4.93 13.52 13.33
C VAL A 110 4.69 13.69 11.83
N GLY A 111 5.65 13.31 10.98
CA GLY A 111 5.50 13.35 9.52
C GLY A 111 4.32 12.50 9.04
N ILE A 112 4.21 11.26 9.52
CA ILE A 112 3.13 10.33 9.20
C ILE A 112 1.77 10.90 9.66
N VAL A 113 1.69 11.45 10.87
CA VAL A 113 0.46 12.05 11.40
C VAL A 113 0.04 13.26 10.58
N ILE A 114 0.98 14.14 10.21
CA ILE A 114 0.70 15.30 9.35
C ILE A 114 0.19 14.84 7.98
N GLN A 115 0.85 13.86 7.35
CA GLN A 115 0.42 13.32 6.07
C GLN A 115 -1.00 12.75 6.14
N GLY A 116 -1.25 11.88 7.12
CA GLY A 116 -2.48 11.11 7.26
C GLY A 116 -3.70 11.86 7.79
N PHE A 117 -3.49 12.79 8.71
CA PHE A 117 -4.59 13.49 9.40
C PHE A 117 -4.73 14.96 9.00
N ILE A 118 -3.77 15.53 8.28
CA ILE A 118 -3.82 16.92 7.81
C ILE A 118 -3.82 16.96 6.28
N ILE A 119 -2.75 16.51 5.62
CA ILE A 119 -2.57 16.70 4.18
C ILE A 119 -3.63 15.96 3.38
N ILE A 120 -3.75 14.63 3.55
CA ILE A 120 -4.71 13.82 2.80
C ILE A 120 -6.17 14.23 3.10
N PRO A 121 -6.59 14.44 4.37
CA PRO A 121 -7.92 14.95 4.69
C PRO A 121 -8.25 16.32 4.09
N ILE A 122 -7.28 17.23 4.02
CA ILE A 122 -7.47 18.54 3.38
C ILE A 122 -7.69 18.37 1.89
N ILE A 123 -6.88 17.54 1.22
CA ILE A 123 -7.06 17.26 -0.22
C ILE A 123 -8.46 16.68 -0.48
N TYR A 124 -8.89 15.71 0.34
CA TYR A 124 -10.23 15.14 0.25
C TYR A 124 -11.32 16.19 0.46
N LEU A 125 -11.19 17.05 1.47
CA LEU A 125 -12.16 18.11 1.77
C LEU A 125 -12.24 19.14 0.63
N VAL A 126 -11.10 19.57 0.07
CA VAL A 126 -11.06 20.56 -1.01
C VAL A 126 -11.73 20.02 -2.28
N ILE A 127 -11.48 18.76 -2.63
CA ILE A 127 -12.01 18.16 -3.87
C ILE A 127 -13.48 17.74 -3.70
N THR A 128 -13.78 16.98 -2.66
CA THR A 128 -15.10 16.35 -2.49
C THR A 128 -16.10 17.24 -1.75
N ARG A 129 -15.61 18.24 -1.00
CA ARG A 129 -16.38 19.09 -0.09
C ARG A 129 -17.17 18.31 0.96
N LYS A 130 -16.71 17.11 1.32
CA LYS A 130 -17.29 16.26 2.37
C LYS A 130 -16.41 16.26 3.62
N ASN A 131 -17.02 15.95 4.76
CA ASN A 131 -16.32 15.90 6.04
C ASN A 131 -15.35 14.70 6.10
N PRO A 132 -14.01 14.93 6.16
CA PRO A 132 -13.05 13.84 6.24
C PRO A 132 -13.08 13.11 7.59
N ILE A 133 -13.54 13.73 8.67
CA ILE A 133 -13.56 13.10 10.00
C ILE A 133 -14.56 11.94 10.03
N THR A 134 -15.75 12.15 9.47
CA THR A 134 -16.76 11.08 9.32
C THR A 134 -16.23 9.95 8.43
N TYR A 135 -15.46 10.31 7.39
CA TYR A 135 -14.84 9.34 6.51
C TYR A 135 -13.82 8.45 7.23
N ILE A 136 -12.95 9.05 8.05
CA ILE A 136 -11.98 8.32 8.88
C ILE A 136 -12.71 7.44 9.91
N ALA A 137 -13.79 7.94 10.54
CA ALA A 137 -14.56 7.15 11.50
C ALA A 137 -15.15 5.87 10.87
N ASN A 138 -15.62 5.95 9.62
CA ASN A 138 -16.10 4.78 8.88
C ASN A 138 -15.00 3.73 8.65
N LEU A 139 -13.75 4.16 8.54
CA LEU A 139 -12.57 3.31 8.34
C LEU A 139 -12.00 2.72 9.65
N GLY A 140 -12.58 3.01 10.82
CA GLY A 140 -11.99 2.63 12.11
C GLY A 140 -11.61 1.14 12.25
N GLN A 141 -12.41 0.23 11.68
CA GLN A 141 -12.08 -1.21 11.66
C GLN A 141 -10.89 -1.55 10.75
N ALA A 142 -10.82 -0.93 9.57
CA ALA A 142 -9.68 -1.08 8.67
C ALA A 142 -8.41 -0.50 9.31
N ILE A 143 -8.48 0.67 9.94
CA ILE A 143 -7.36 1.28 10.67
C ILE A 143 -6.86 0.38 11.80
N ALA A 144 -7.76 -0.16 12.63
CA ALA A 144 -7.38 -1.06 13.72
C ALA A 144 -6.76 -2.37 13.19
N THR A 145 -7.32 -2.91 12.10
CA THR A 145 -6.79 -4.12 11.46
C THR A 145 -5.40 -3.85 10.87
N ALA A 146 -5.23 -2.77 10.10
CA ALA A 146 -3.94 -2.36 9.52
C ALA A 146 -2.89 -2.14 10.60
N PHE A 147 -3.26 -1.48 11.70
CA PHE A 147 -2.37 -1.30 12.83
C PHE A 147 -1.95 -2.63 13.44
N GLY A 148 -2.89 -3.58 13.61
CA GLY A 148 -2.63 -4.89 14.19
C GLY A 148 -1.83 -5.83 13.31
N THR A 149 -2.14 -5.89 12.01
CA THR A 149 -1.49 -6.78 11.04
C THR A 149 -0.17 -6.24 10.50
N SER A 150 0.03 -4.91 10.51
CA SER A 150 1.14 -4.25 9.83
C SER A 150 1.23 -4.63 8.34
N SER A 151 0.08 -4.82 7.69
CA SER A 151 0.02 -5.20 6.28
C SER A 151 -1.19 -4.63 5.56
N SER A 152 -0.95 -3.74 4.58
CA SER A 152 -1.99 -3.14 3.74
C SER A 152 -2.78 -4.19 2.97
N SER A 153 -2.09 -5.18 2.40
CA SER A 153 -2.69 -6.28 1.63
C SER A 153 -3.56 -7.19 2.50
N ALA A 154 -3.16 -7.46 3.75
CA ALA A 154 -3.98 -8.25 4.68
C ALA A 154 -5.24 -7.51 5.11
N THR A 155 -5.20 -6.18 5.14
CA THR A 155 -6.34 -5.33 5.50
C THR A 155 -7.28 -5.04 4.33
N LEU A 156 -6.84 -5.24 3.09
CA LEU A 156 -7.57 -4.90 1.87
C LEU A 156 -9.06 -5.33 1.88
N PRO A 157 -9.44 -6.57 2.24
CA PRO A 157 -10.84 -6.97 2.26
C PRO A 157 -11.68 -6.17 3.27
N VAL A 158 -11.11 -5.87 4.44
CA VAL A 158 -11.75 -5.06 5.48
C VAL A 158 -11.94 -3.61 5.00
N THR A 159 -10.95 -3.07 4.30
CA THR A 159 -11.02 -1.73 3.71
C THR A 159 -12.10 -1.64 2.64
N ILE A 160 -12.15 -2.58 1.69
CA ILE A 160 -13.19 -2.64 0.64
C ILE A 160 -14.57 -2.61 1.29
N ARG A 161 -14.81 -3.47 2.28
CA ARG A 161 -16.09 -3.52 2.95
C ARG A 161 -16.45 -2.22 3.67
N CYS A 162 -15.51 -1.60 4.39
CA CYS A 162 -15.76 -0.34 5.08
C CYS A 162 -16.14 0.78 4.09
N LEU A 163 -15.53 0.79 2.90
CA LEU A 163 -15.85 1.76 1.87
C LEU A 163 -17.20 1.51 1.19
N GLU A 164 -17.49 0.26 0.85
CA GLU A 164 -18.77 -0.13 0.22
C GLU A 164 -19.95 0.05 1.18
N GLU A 165 -19.87 -0.50 2.40
CA GLU A 165 -21.02 -0.55 3.31
C GLU A 165 -21.21 0.70 4.18
N LYS A 166 -20.12 1.30 4.69
CA LYS A 166 -20.23 2.45 5.62
C LYS A 166 -20.10 3.79 4.91
N SER A 167 -19.27 3.85 3.87
CA SER A 167 -19.04 5.09 3.13
C SER A 167 -19.84 5.18 1.83
N ASN A 168 -20.55 4.11 1.44
CA ASN A 168 -21.41 4.03 0.25
C ASN A 168 -20.68 4.46 -1.05
N LEU A 169 -19.43 4.02 -1.22
CA LEU A 169 -18.71 4.19 -2.49
C LEU A 169 -19.15 3.15 -3.51
N ASP A 170 -19.06 3.50 -4.79
CA ASP A 170 -19.31 2.55 -5.87
C ASP A 170 -18.29 1.40 -5.86
N SER A 171 -18.79 0.16 -5.81
CA SER A 171 -17.96 -1.05 -5.74
C SER A 171 -17.03 -1.21 -6.94
N ARG A 172 -17.40 -0.69 -8.12
CA ARG A 172 -16.56 -0.73 -9.34
C ARG A 172 -15.27 0.06 -9.14
N ILE A 173 -15.35 1.20 -8.44
CA ILE A 173 -14.18 2.03 -8.13
C ILE A 173 -13.37 1.39 -7.02
N VAL A 174 -14.02 1.05 -5.90
CA VAL A 174 -13.35 0.51 -4.71
C VAL A 174 -12.57 -0.77 -5.03
N ARG A 175 -13.21 -1.72 -5.73
CA ARG A 175 -12.60 -3.02 -6.06
C ARG A 175 -11.49 -2.93 -7.10
N PHE A 176 -11.43 -1.84 -7.86
CA PHE A 176 -10.36 -1.60 -8.81
C PHE A 176 -9.21 -0.79 -8.20
N SER A 177 -9.51 0.31 -7.50
CA SER A 177 -8.50 1.24 -7.00
C SER A 177 -7.73 0.72 -5.79
N LEU A 178 -8.40 0.07 -4.84
CA LEU A 178 -7.75 -0.36 -3.60
C LEU A 178 -6.68 -1.44 -3.80
N PRO A 179 -6.88 -2.51 -4.62
CA PRO A 179 -5.82 -3.50 -4.85
C PRO A 179 -4.58 -2.90 -5.52
N ILE A 180 -4.78 -1.90 -6.40
CA ILE A 180 -3.68 -1.16 -7.03
C ILE A 180 -2.97 -0.30 -5.97
N GLY A 181 -3.75 0.50 -5.22
CA GLY A 181 -3.26 1.38 -4.16
C GLY A 181 -2.43 0.65 -3.12
N ALA A 182 -2.92 -0.50 -2.61
CA ALA A 182 -2.24 -1.28 -1.59
C ALA A 182 -0.83 -1.78 -1.99
N THR A 183 -0.50 -1.73 -3.29
CA THR A 183 0.82 -2.09 -3.83
C THR A 183 1.66 -0.90 -4.26
N ILE A 184 1.05 0.16 -4.80
CA ILE A 184 1.76 1.27 -5.44
C ILE A 184 1.80 2.52 -4.54
N ASN A 185 0.76 2.76 -3.76
CA ASN A 185 0.55 3.99 -3.00
C ASN A 185 1.01 3.81 -1.54
N MET A 186 2.33 3.84 -1.35
CA MET A 186 2.98 3.65 -0.06
C MET A 186 3.58 4.95 0.52
N ASP A 187 2.75 5.98 0.71
CA ASP A 187 3.13 7.31 1.21
C ASP A 187 3.94 7.26 2.53
N GLY A 188 3.47 6.46 3.50
CA GLY A 188 4.13 6.31 4.78
C GLY A 188 5.51 5.67 4.67
N THR A 189 5.69 4.78 3.67
CA THR A 189 6.99 4.14 3.38
C THR A 189 7.95 5.14 2.75
N ALA A 190 7.51 5.90 1.75
CA ALA A 190 8.33 6.94 1.12
C ALA A 190 8.78 8.01 2.13
N LEU A 191 7.88 8.45 3.02
CA LEU A 191 8.21 9.40 4.08
C LEU A 191 9.25 8.83 5.04
N TYR A 192 9.04 7.60 5.50
CA TYR A 192 9.98 6.91 6.38
C TYR A 192 11.36 6.79 5.77
N GLU A 193 11.46 6.34 4.52
CA GLU A 193 12.74 6.14 3.84
C GLU A 193 13.50 7.46 3.67
N ALA A 194 12.78 8.53 3.31
CA ALA A 194 13.38 9.86 3.18
C ALA A 194 13.93 10.38 4.51
N VAL A 195 13.13 10.28 5.59
CA VAL A 195 13.56 10.73 6.93
C VAL A 195 14.72 9.87 7.44
N ALA A 196 14.67 8.56 7.22
CA ALA A 196 15.72 7.63 7.62
C ALA A 196 17.05 7.90 6.90
N ALA A 197 17.03 8.22 5.61
CA ALA A 197 18.24 8.54 4.85
C ALA A 197 18.89 9.84 5.34
N ILE A 198 18.06 10.86 5.61
CA ILE A 198 18.52 12.14 6.18
C ILE A 198 19.09 11.92 7.59
N PHE A 199 18.43 11.12 8.42
CA PHE A 199 18.88 10.80 9.77
C PHE A 199 20.23 10.07 9.77
N ILE A 200 20.41 9.07 8.91
CA ILE A 200 21.69 8.35 8.79
C ILE A 200 22.80 9.29 8.31
N ALA A 201 22.52 10.17 7.34
CA ALA A 201 23.49 11.18 6.92
C ALA A 201 23.93 12.09 8.08
N GLN A 202 22.98 12.52 8.92
CA GLN A 202 23.26 13.34 10.10
C GLN A 202 24.12 12.61 11.13
N ILE A 203 23.85 11.33 11.42
CA ILE A 203 24.69 10.51 12.31
C ILE A 203 26.12 10.40 11.77
N ARG A 204 26.25 10.19 10.46
CA ARG A 204 27.55 10.06 9.79
C ARG A 204 28.26 11.41 9.57
N ASN A 205 27.68 12.53 9.99
CA ASN A 205 28.15 13.89 9.73
C ASN A 205 28.40 14.16 8.23
N VAL A 206 27.58 13.58 7.36
CA VAL A 206 27.59 13.81 5.93
C VAL A 206 26.66 14.97 5.62
N GLU A 207 27.20 16.05 5.06
CA GLU A 207 26.38 17.18 4.61
C GLU A 207 25.62 16.80 3.33
N LEU A 208 24.29 16.82 3.42
CA LEU A 208 23.44 16.61 2.26
C LEU A 208 23.24 17.93 1.50
N SER A 209 23.62 17.93 0.22
CA SER A 209 23.28 19.03 -0.67
C SER A 209 21.78 19.04 -1.00
N ILE A 210 21.28 20.17 -1.50
CA ILE A 210 19.89 20.26 -2.02
C ILE A 210 19.66 19.21 -3.12
N GLY A 211 20.66 18.94 -3.96
CA GLY A 211 20.60 17.90 -4.98
C GLY A 211 20.40 16.51 -4.39
N ASN A 212 21.07 16.20 -3.27
CA ASN A 212 20.93 14.94 -2.56
C ASN A 212 19.52 14.81 -1.95
N LEU A 213 18.96 15.88 -1.39
CA LEU A 213 17.59 15.87 -0.85
C LEU A 213 16.54 15.60 -1.94
N ILE A 214 16.72 16.20 -3.13
CA ILE A 214 15.85 15.94 -4.28
C ILE A 214 16.00 14.48 -4.74
N ALA A 215 17.23 13.98 -4.82
CA ALA A 215 17.50 12.58 -5.20
C ALA A 215 16.86 11.59 -4.21
N ILE A 216 16.99 11.82 -2.90
CA ILE A 216 16.33 11.02 -1.85
C ILE A 216 14.82 11.03 -2.06
N SER A 217 14.21 12.20 -2.28
CA SER A 217 12.76 12.31 -2.47
C SER A 217 12.26 11.53 -3.69
N ILE A 218 12.95 11.66 -4.83
CA ILE A 218 12.59 10.95 -6.07
C ILE A 218 12.77 9.45 -5.88
N THR A 219 13.91 9.02 -5.34
CA THR A 219 14.19 7.59 -5.19
C THR A 219 13.30 6.94 -4.15
N ALA A 220 13.02 7.56 -3.00
CA ALA A 220 12.08 7.03 -2.01
C ALA A 220 10.67 6.86 -2.61
N THR A 221 10.22 7.82 -3.42
CA THR A 221 8.93 7.72 -4.11
C THR A 221 8.93 6.60 -5.16
N ALA A 222 10.02 6.43 -5.89
CA ALA A 222 10.14 5.35 -6.87
C ALA A 222 10.26 3.97 -6.20
N ALA A 223 11.01 3.88 -5.10
CA ALA A 223 11.22 2.66 -4.33
C ALA A 223 9.94 2.20 -3.64
N SER A 224 9.12 3.12 -3.14
CA SER A 224 7.83 2.82 -2.51
C SER A 224 6.85 2.17 -3.49
N ILE A 225 6.92 2.49 -4.78
CA ILE A 225 6.16 1.81 -5.85
C ILE A 225 6.77 0.42 -6.16
N GLY A 226 8.10 0.34 -6.21
CA GLY A 226 8.86 -0.87 -6.52
C GLY A 226 8.83 -1.97 -5.46
N ALA A 227 8.34 -1.66 -4.25
CA ALA A 227 8.18 -2.60 -3.14
C ALA A 227 7.11 -3.68 -3.40
N ALA A 228 6.23 -3.47 -4.38
CA ALA A 228 5.15 -4.37 -4.76
C ALA A 228 5.66 -5.76 -5.22
N GLY A 229 5.82 -6.69 -4.29
CA GLY A 229 6.13 -8.10 -4.58
C GLY A 229 7.46 -8.62 -4.05
N ILE A 230 8.15 -7.86 -3.19
CA ILE A 230 9.37 -8.32 -2.52
C ILE A 230 9.04 -8.70 -1.07
N PRO A 231 9.28 -9.95 -0.62
CA PRO A 231 9.22 -10.30 0.80
C PRO A 231 10.20 -9.42 1.57
N GLN A 232 9.76 -8.78 2.67
CA GLN A 232 10.60 -7.90 3.48
C GLN A 232 11.11 -6.64 2.71
N ALA A 233 10.28 -6.12 1.80
CA ALA A 233 10.62 -5.02 0.88
C ALA A 233 11.20 -3.75 1.53
N GLY A 234 10.81 -3.42 2.77
CA GLY A 234 11.22 -2.19 3.46
C GLY A 234 12.73 -2.05 3.68
N LEU A 235 13.45 -3.15 3.91
CA LEU A 235 14.91 -3.11 4.05
C LEU A 235 15.61 -2.91 2.69
N VAL A 236 15.11 -3.58 1.65
CA VAL A 236 15.71 -3.53 0.31
C VAL A 236 15.55 -2.15 -0.33
N THR A 237 14.37 -1.55 -0.17
CA THR A 237 14.05 -0.20 -0.64
C THR A 237 14.84 0.86 0.12
N MET A 238 14.97 0.71 1.44
CA MET A 238 15.82 1.59 2.25
C MET A 238 17.29 1.59 1.78
N VAL A 239 17.84 0.41 1.48
CA VAL A 239 19.21 0.30 0.93
C VAL A 239 19.34 1.04 -0.41
N MET A 240 18.34 0.93 -1.28
CA MET A 240 18.32 1.66 -2.56
C MET A 240 18.35 3.17 -2.35
N VAL A 241 17.59 3.70 -1.39
CA VAL A 241 17.57 5.14 -1.08
C VAL A 241 18.92 5.60 -0.53
N LEU A 242 19.55 4.84 0.37
CA LEU A 242 20.87 5.18 0.91
C LEU A 242 21.96 5.19 -0.16
N ASP A 243 21.94 4.21 -1.07
CA ASP A 243 22.92 4.11 -2.15
C ASP A 243 22.88 5.32 -3.08
N THR A 244 21.70 5.93 -3.29
CA THR A 244 21.55 7.12 -4.16
C THR A 244 22.31 8.35 -3.69
N VAL A 245 22.63 8.41 -2.40
CA VAL A 245 23.41 9.47 -1.78
C VAL A 245 24.76 8.98 -1.27
N GLY A 246 25.15 7.75 -1.63
CA GLY A 246 26.43 7.16 -1.28
C GLY A 246 26.59 6.80 0.20
N LEU A 247 25.49 6.56 0.91
CA LEU A 247 25.53 6.14 2.32
C LEU A 247 25.65 4.62 2.44
N PRO A 248 26.38 4.10 3.45
CA PRO A 248 26.54 2.67 3.65
C PRO A 248 25.21 1.96 3.96
N ALA A 249 24.91 0.88 3.23
CA ALA A 249 23.70 0.07 3.42
C ALA A 249 23.61 -0.60 4.81
N GLU A 250 24.74 -0.83 5.46
CA GLU A 250 24.82 -1.40 6.82
C GLU A 250 24.16 -0.53 7.90
N ASP A 251 24.02 0.78 7.63
CA ASP A 251 23.42 1.73 8.57
C ASP A 251 21.91 1.56 8.72
N VAL A 252 21.25 0.78 7.87
CA VAL A 252 19.83 0.39 8.04
C VAL A 252 19.63 -0.39 9.35
N THR A 253 20.66 -1.08 9.84
CA THR A 253 20.60 -1.79 11.13
C THR A 253 20.42 -0.85 12.32
N LEU A 254 20.76 0.44 12.18
CA LEU A 254 20.58 1.45 13.24
C LEU A 254 19.11 1.78 13.51
N ILE A 255 18.25 1.64 12.50
CA ILE A 255 16.83 2.03 12.58
C ILE A 255 15.88 0.82 12.69
N ILE A 256 16.36 -0.39 12.41
CA ILE A 256 15.54 -1.62 12.41
C ILE A 256 14.88 -1.88 13.77
N ALA A 257 15.52 -1.47 14.86
CA ALA A 257 15.04 -1.69 16.22
C ALA A 257 13.75 -0.93 16.55
N VAL A 258 13.48 0.21 15.87
CA VAL A 258 12.22 0.97 16.01
C VAL A 258 11.22 0.70 14.88
N ASP A 259 11.65 0.01 13.83
CA ASP A 259 10.86 -0.19 12.60
C ASP A 259 9.59 -0.98 12.86
N TRP A 260 9.62 -1.98 13.77
CA TRP A 260 8.44 -2.79 14.10
C TRP A 260 7.22 -1.97 14.56
N LEU A 261 7.46 -0.80 15.19
CA LEU A 261 6.41 0.09 15.65
C LEU A 261 6.05 1.14 14.59
N LEU A 262 7.06 1.74 13.94
CA LEU A 262 6.84 2.71 12.87
C LEU A 262 6.09 2.08 11.69
N ASP A 263 6.37 0.82 11.36
CA ASP A 263 5.72 0.07 10.29
C ASP A 263 4.19 0.03 10.43
N ARG A 264 3.70 -0.10 11.65
CA ARG A 264 2.26 -0.11 11.92
C ARG A 264 1.62 1.24 11.60
N PHE A 265 2.28 2.35 11.97
CA PHE A 265 1.81 3.69 11.63
C PHE A 265 1.88 3.96 10.12
N ARG A 266 2.96 3.53 9.45
CA ARG A 266 3.09 3.61 7.98
C ARG A 266 1.95 2.87 7.29
N THR A 267 1.69 1.64 7.71
CA THR A 267 0.63 0.79 7.16
C THR A 267 -0.73 1.45 7.28
N VAL A 268 -1.06 2.01 8.45
CA VAL A 268 -2.33 2.72 8.66
C VAL A 268 -2.48 3.87 7.68
N ILE A 269 -1.44 4.69 7.48
CA ILE A 269 -1.53 5.83 6.56
C ILE A 269 -1.58 5.41 5.11
N ASN A 270 -0.87 4.35 4.70
CA ASN A 270 -0.98 3.80 3.35
C ASN A 270 -2.43 3.37 3.06
N VAL A 271 -3.04 2.59 3.97
CA VAL A 271 -4.43 2.15 3.85
C VAL A 271 -5.41 3.34 3.84
N MET A 272 -5.17 4.35 4.68
CA MET A 272 -5.98 5.57 4.70
C MET A 272 -5.84 6.35 3.39
N GLY A 273 -4.63 6.48 2.85
CA GLY A 273 -4.36 7.14 1.58
C GLY A 273 -5.12 6.48 0.43
N ASP A 274 -5.08 5.15 0.35
CA ASP A 274 -5.84 4.38 -0.64
C ASP A 274 -7.34 4.61 -0.53
N ALA A 275 -7.86 4.61 0.69
CA ALA A 275 -9.28 4.85 0.95
C ALA A 275 -9.69 6.26 0.53
N PHE A 276 -8.94 7.30 0.94
CA PHE A 276 -9.20 8.68 0.53
C PHE A 276 -9.10 8.85 -0.99
N GLY A 277 -8.11 8.22 -1.63
CA GLY A 277 -7.97 8.18 -3.08
C GLY A 277 -9.20 7.60 -3.76
N ALA A 278 -9.70 6.46 -3.28
CA ALA A 278 -10.94 5.85 -3.78
C ALA A 278 -12.14 6.80 -3.63
N GLY A 279 -12.26 7.50 -2.50
CA GLY A 279 -13.33 8.48 -2.27
C GLY A 279 -13.25 9.73 -3.16
N ILE A 280 -12.05 10.18 -3.50
CA ILE A 280 -11.83 11.28 -4.44
C ILE A 280 -12.21 10.83 -5.86
N VAL A 281 -11.75 9.66 -6.29
CA VAL A 281 -12.06 9.10 -7.62
C VAL A 281 -13.57 8.86 -7.74
N ASP A 282 -14.22 8.31 -6.71
CA ASP A 282 -15.69 8.18 -6.66
C ASP A 282 -16.38 9.51 -6.94
N TYR A 283 -15.94 10.58 -6.27
CA TYR A 283 -16.51 11.90 -6.44
C TYR A 283 -16.32 12.47 -7.85
N LEU A 284 -15.14 12.28 -8.44
CA LEU A 284 -14.82 12.78 -9.78
C LEU A 284 -15.53 11.99 -10.88
N SER A 285 -15.70 10.68 -10.71
CA SER A 285 -16.28 9.78 -11.71
C SER A 285 -17.81 9.63 -11.65
N ARG A 286 -18.51 10.32 -10.74
CA ARG A 286 -19.98 10.21 -10.57
C ARG A 286 -20.77 10.32 -11.86
N LYS A 287 -20.39 11.26 -12.74
CA LYS A 287 -21.08 11.48 -14.02
C LYS A 287 -20.88 10.32 -15.00
N GLU A 288 -19.73 9.67 -14.95
CA GLU A 288 -19.40 8.52 -15.80
C GLU A 288 -20.14 7.28 -15.31
N LEU A 289 -20.15 7.04 -13.99
CA LEU A 289 -20.91 5.96 -13.37
C LEU A 289 -22.41 6.04 -13.72
N GLN A 290 -23.01 7.23 -13.57
CA GLN A 290 -24.41 7.47 -13.93
C GLN A 290 -24.70 7.23 -15.42
N LYS A 291 -23.77 7.58 -16.32
CA LYS A 291 -23.92 7.30 -17.75
C LYS A 291 -23.90 5.81 -18.04
N THR A 292 -22.99 5.07 -17.41
CA THR A 292 -22.91 3.61 -17.54
C THR A 292 -24.20 2.94 -17.07
N ASP A 293 -24.70 3.32 -15.89
CA ASP A 293 -25.93 2.76 -15.31
C ASP A 293 -27.16 3.03 -16.22
N ASN A 294 -27.26 4.23 -16.80
CA ASN A 294 -28.33 4.59 -17.73
C ASN A 294 -28.23 3.83 -19.07
N THR A 295 -27.03 3.48 -19.51
CA THR A 295 -26.80 2.74 -20.75
C THR A 295 -27.17 1.26 -20.58
N GLU A 296 -26.91 0.68 -19.41
CA GLU A 296 -27.31 -0.69 -19.07
C GLU A 296 -28.83 -0.85 -18.89
N GLN A 297 -29.54 0.20 -18.44
CA GLN A 297 -31.00 0.19 -18.26
C GLN A 297 -31.79 0.40 -19.56
N THR A 298 -31.16 0.79 -20.68
CA THR A 298 -31.85 0.95 -21.96
C THR A 298 -31.68 -0.33 -22.78
N PRO A 299 -32.62 -1.30 -22.74
CA PRO A 299 -32.53 -2.43 -23.64
C PRO A 299 -32.66 -1.89 -25.06
N THR A 300 -31.74 -2.27 -25.93
CA THR A 300 -31.79 -2.03 -27.36
C THR A 300 -33.02 -2.74 -27.96
N VAL A 301 -34.20 -2.17 -27.78
CA VAL A 301 -35.40 -2.49 -28.56
C VAL A 301 -35.20 -1.84 -29.92
N THR A 302 -34.27 -2.37 -30.71
CA THR A 302 -34.34 -2.16 -32.15
C THR A 302 -35.44 -3.08 -32.64
N THR A 303 -36.64 -2.51 -32.68
CA THR A 303 -37.76 -3.01 -33.46
C THR A 303 -37.26 -3.34 -34.86
N LEU A 304 -37.13 -4.63 -35.17
CA LEU A 304 -37.26 -5.12 -36.53
C LEU A 304 -38.70 -4.80 -36.96
N ARG A 305 -38.87 -3.65 -37.61
CA ARG A 305 -40.07 -3.38 -38.39
C ARG A 305 -39.95 -4.19 -39.69
N LEU A 306 -40.89 -5.13 -39.80
CA LEU A 306 -41.44 -5.81 -41.00
C LEU A 306 -40.73 -5.56 -42.34
#